data_AF-A0A3S8YIZ8-F1
#
_entry.id   AF-A0A3S8YIZ8-F1
#
_cell.length_a   1.000
_cell.length_b   1.000
_cell.length_c   1.000
_cell.angle_alpha   90.00
_cell.angle_beta   90.00
_cell.angle_gamma   90.00
#
_symmetry.space_group_name_H-M   'P 1'
#
loop_
_entity.id
_entity.type
_entity.pdbx_description
1 polymer ?
#
loop_
_entity_poly.entity_id
_entity_poly.type
_entity_poly.pdbx_seq_one_letter_code
_entity_poly.pdbx_strand_id
1 'polypeptide(L)'
;MRSDRTTQGDILAGSRKDHACLLLLHFRDAARARTWLGRLVPELSTTEEMARFNAAFSAARLKAGGADPAGLSAQWTGLSLTHAGLRLLAGREPFPALPAGSTAEAFAQGPAVRAEQLGDTGDSAPGSWLFGAEGPEHAVHAVLGLSADDPAKLAAAVARHTKALGPAGGEVVFRQDAGKLPGALKGHEHFGFSDGISQPGVRGFHAPDPADGTTVKGKPGTRLVPPGEFLVGQEKVGRRPAGLPAWATGGSFQVVRRLAQDVPGWWAQARERLAGLKKSGAAPPEATATWVAARLVGRWPGGTPIAGCPLAEQPAPLGTDPDAALKYADDPDGWHTPLFAHIRKGNPRDGLVLVPGRPPLAAADLDGRRIIRRGIPFGPAYDFDRPAGEQEAPRGLVFVGYQADLVQQFEFLTKRWINDVDFPPARNPRVGADPVLGPESPVTFETESATGSRATTLGFGRFVRTEGALYAFTPSLPTLRALAQGKLDRSLEVHRGTVLRAGDVLDAGSVRLTLKADGDLVLLDQAGSLLWSAGTEGTGNEAVFSADGELTVRGASGTNLWSSGTAGHPGARMLVRPAGDVVVLDGDRALWHAGGGHVG
;
A
#
# COMPACT_ATOMS: atom_id res chain seq x y z
N MET A 1 8.10 -9.96 -14.78
CA MET A 1 7.48 -10.13 -13.45
C MET A 1 6.24 -11.03 -13.44
N ARG A 2 5.44 -11.11 -14.52
CA ARG A 2 4.27 -12.02 -14.56
C ARG A 2 4.57 -13.51 -14.36
N SER A 3 5.79 -13.93 -14.63
CA SER A 3 6.28 -15.31 -14.43
C SER A 3 6.92 -15.53 -13.06
N ASP A 4 6.82 -14.58 -12.14
CA ASP A 4 7.41 -14.69 -10.81
C ASP A 4 6.71 -15.75 -9.96
N ARG A 5 7.48 -16.76 -9.55
CA ARG A 5 7.07 -17.90 -8.72
C ARG A 5 7.48 -17.79 -7.26
N THR A 6 8.04 -16.64 -6.87
CA THR A 6 8.59 -16.40 -5.53
C THR A 6 7.79 -15.35 -4.77
N THR A 7 7.19 -14.39 -5.46
CA THR A 7 6.31 -13.37 -4.86
C THR A 7 4.88 -13.87 -4.74
N GLN A 8 4.26 -13.67 -3.58
CA GLN A 8 2.85 -14.00 -3.35
C GLN A 8 1.91 -13.19 -4.25
N GLY A 9 0.89 -13.83 -4.82
CA GLY A 9 0.19 -13.30 -5.99
C GLY A 9 -0.77 -12.12 -5.72
N ASP A 10 -1.27 -11.99 -4.49
CA ASP A 10 -2.26 -10.96 -4.17
C ASP A 10 -1.65 -9.53 -4.23
N ILE A 11 -0.33 -9.42 -4.05
CA ILE A 11 0.43 -8.17 -4.16
C ILE A 11 0.24 -7.58 -5.57
N LEU A 12 0.74 -8.26 -6.62
CA LEU A 12 0.75 -7.71 -7.98
C LEU A 12 -0.47 -8.10 -8.82
N ALA A 13 -0.90 -9.37 -8.79
CA ALA A 13 -1.96 -9.88 -9.65
C ALA A 13 -3.35 -9.62 -9.07
N GLY A 14 -3.48 -9.79 -7.75
CA GLY A 14 -4.73 -9.70 -6.99
C GLY A 14 -5.61 -10.94 -7.13
N SER A 15 -6.17 -11.39 -6.02
CA SER A 15 -7.06 -12.56 -5.93
C SER A 15 -8.34 -12.43 -6.77
N ARG A 16 -8.98 -11.25 -6.75
CA ARG A 16 -10.21 -10.89 -7.50
C ARG A 16 -11.38 -11.85 -7.30
N LYS A 17 -11.51 -12.40 -6.10
CA LYS A 17 -12.54 -13.38 -5.75
C LYS A 17 -13.80 -12.76 -5.16
N ASP A 18 -14.89 -13.51 -5.18
CA ASP A 18 -16.20 -13.07 -4.67
C ASP A 18 -16.29 -13.21 -3.15
N HIS A 19 -15.53 -14.14 -2.55
CA HIS A 19 -15.50 -14.38 -1.12
C HIS A 19 -14.06 -14.41 -0.59
N ALA A 20 -13.85 -13.87 0.60
CA ALA A 20 -12.58 -13.89 1.30
C ALA A 20 -12.77 -14.07 2.81
N CYS A 21 -11.75 -14.60 3.47
CA CYS A 21 -11.64 -14.69 4.92
C CYS A 21 -10.21 -14.37 5.33
N LEU A 22 -10.04 -13.47 6.29
CA LEU A 22 -8.78 -13.26 6.98
C LEU A 22 -8.85 -13.96 8.34
N LEU A 23 -7.94 -14.89 8.59
CA LEU A 23 -7.71 -15.44 9.92
C LEU A 23 -6.51 -14.74 10.54
N LEU A 24 -6.75 -14.02 11.63
CA LEU A 24 -5.70 -13.38 12.43
C LEU A 24 -5.24 -14.40 13.47
N LEU A 25 -3.97 -14.77 13.39
CA LEU A 25 -3.44 -15.92 14.10
C LEU A 25 -2.46 -15.48 15.19
N HIS A 26 -2.57 -16.11 16.35
CA HIS A 26 -1.58 -16.06 17.41
C HIS A 26 -0.93 -17.43 17.58
N PHE A 27 0.31 -17.47 18.08
CA PHE A 27 1.09 -18.68 18.28
C PHE A 27 1.88 -18.58 19.57
N ARG A 28 1.84 -19.62 20.40
CA ARG A 28 2.52 -19.65 21.70
C ARG A 28 3.89 -20.33 21.66
N ASP A 29 4.16 -21.10 20.61
CA ASP A 29 5.38 -21.89 20.47
C ASP A 29 6.01 -21.68 19.08
N ALA A 30 7.25 -21.18 19.07
CA ALA A 30 7.96 -20.86 17.83
C ALA A 30 8.29 -22.11 16.99
N ALA A 31 8.64 -23.23 17.61
CA ALA A 31 9.03 -24.45 16.88
C ALA A 31 7.83 -25.10 16.17
N ARG A 32 6.69 -25.14 16.85
CA ARG A 32 5.42 -25.62 16.30
C ARG A 32 4.87 -24.67 15.23
N ALA A 33 4.97 -23.35 15.44
CA ALA A 33 4.62 -22.35 14.44
C ALA A 33 5.48 -22.48 13.17
N ARG A 34 6.79 -22.73 13.30
CA ARG A 34 7.67 -23.00 12.15
C ARG A 34 7.30 -24.28 11.40
N THR A 35 6.91 -25.33 12.12
CA THR A 35 6.43 -26.58 11.52
C THR A 35 5.14 -26.35 10.73
N TRP A 36 4.20 -25.58 11.27
CA TRP A 36 3.00 -25.15 10.56
C TRP A 36 3.33 -24.33 9.31
N LEU A 37 4.25 -23.37 9.43
CA LEU A 37 4.67 -22.55 8.30
C LEU A 37 5.26 -23.41 7.18
N GLY A 38 6.12 -24.37 7.50
CA GLY A 38 6.71 -25.28 6.52
C GLY A 38 5.66 -26.10 5.75
N ARG A 39 4.53 -26.46 6.38
CA ARG A 39 3.40 -27.14 5.73
C ARG A 39 2.55 -26.20 4.88
N LEU A 40 2.40 -24.95 5.30
CA LEU A 40 1.60 -23.94 4.61
C LEU A 40 2.28 -23.42 3.34
N VAL A 41 3.61 -23.26 3.32
CA VAL A 41 4.35 -22.63 2.21
C VAL A 41 4.04 -23.23 0.83
N PRO A 42 3.94 -24.56 0.64
CA PRO A 42 3.56 -25.15 -0.65
C PRO A 42 2.12 -24.83 -1.10
N GLU A 43 1.23 -24.42 -0.20
CA GLU A 43 -0.16 -24.03 -0.50
C GLU A 43 -0.29 -22.55 -0.90
N LEU A 44 0.76 -21.74 -0.74
CA LEU A 44 0.71 -20.30 -1.01
C LEU A 44 0.68 -20.00 -2.50
N SER A 45 -0.22 -19.11 -2.88
CA SER A 45 -0.46 -18.75 -4.28
C SER A 45 0.52 -17.67 -4.76
N THR A 46 1.17 -17.94 -5.88
CA THR A 46 2.20 -17.06 -6.45
C THR A 46 1.64 -16.06 -7.46
N THR A 47 2.46 -15.05 -7.79
CA THR A 47 2.15 -14.07 -8.83
C THR A 47 1.91 -14.73 -10.19
N GLU A 48 2.71 -15.72 -10.57
CA GLU A 48 2.55 -16.45 -11.83
C GLU A 48 1.21 -17.17 -11.91
N GLU A 49 0.85 -17.94 -10.89
CA GLU A 49 -0.40 -18.72 -10.86
C GLU A 49 -1.63 -17.80 -10.95
N MET A 50 -1.67 -16.75 -10.13
CA MET A 50 -2.77 -15.79 -10.13
C MET A 50 -2.83 -15.00 -11.44
N ALA A 51 -1.70 -14.52 -11.96
CA ALA A 51 -1.67 -13.75 -13.21
C ALA A 51 -2.14 -14.60 -14.39
N ARG A 52 -1.73 -15.87 -14.46
CA ARG A 52 -2.16 -16.83 -15.48
C ARG A 52 -3.66 -17.09 -15.40
N PHE A 53 -4.19 -17.35 -14.20
CA PHE A 53 -5.63 -17.53 -13.99
C PHE A 53 -6.42 -16.28 -14.39
N ASN A 54 -6.00 -15.10 -13.93
CA ASN A 54 -6.68 -13.83 -14.21
C ASN A 54 -6.71 -13.52 -15.72
N ALA A 55 -5.65 -13.85 -16.46
CA ALA A 55 -5.62 -13.71 -17.92
C ALA A 55 -6.62 -14.65 -18.60
N ALA A 56 -6.65 -15.93 -18.21
CA ALA A 56 -7.59 -16.91 -18.74
C ALA A 56 -9.05 -16.53 -18.43
N PHE A 57 -9.34 -16.12 -17.19
CA PHE A 57 -10.67 -15.67 -16.77
C PHE A 57 -11.12 -14.45 -17.56
N SER A 58 -10.26 -13.43 -17.70
CA SER A 58 -10.58 -12.21 -18.45
C SER A 58 -10.86 -12.49 -19.93
N ALA A 59 -10.08 -13.38 -20.56
CA ALA A 59 -10.30 -13.77 -21.95
C ALA A 59 -11.62 -14.55 -22.14
N ALA A 60 -11.96 -15.44 -21.20
CA ALA A 60 -13.22 -16.18 -21.22
C ALA A 60 -14.43 -15.27 -21.00
N ARG A 61 -14.35 -14.34 -20.04
CA ARG A 61 -15.39 -13.34 -19.76
C ARG A 61 -15.65 -12.43 -20.97
N LEU A 62 -14.60 -12.01 -21.68
CA LEU A 62 -14.74 -11.21 -22.90
C LEU A 62 -15.50 -11.99 -24.00
N LYS A 63 -15.15 -13.27 -24.20
CA LYS A 63 -15.86 -14.15 -25.15
C LYS A 63 -17.33 -14.39 -24.78
N ALA A 64 -17.65 -14.36 -23.49
CA ALA A 64 -19.00 -14.51 -22.95
C ALA A 64 -19.78 -13.18 -22.84
N GLY A 65 -19.33 -12.10 -23.49
CA GLY A 65 -20.03 -10.82 -23.49
C GLY A 65 -20.07 -10.11 -22.12
N GLY A 66 -19.12 -10.42 -21.24
CA GLY A 66 -19.02 -9.82 -19.90
C GLY A 66 -19.57 -10.69 -18.76
N ALA A 67 -20.17 -11.84 -19.06
CA ALA A 67 -20.61 -12.81 -18.06
C ALA A 67 -19.43 -13.59 -17.46
N ASP A 68 -19.48 -13.85 -16.15
CA ASP A 68 -18.44 -14.62 -15.46
C ASP A 68 -18.44 -16.09 -15.96
N PRO A 69 -17.28 -16.65 -16.35
CA PRO A 69 -17.19 -18.01 -16.89
C PRO A 69 -17.42 -19.08 -15.81
N ALA A 70 -18.56 -19.79 -15.89
CA ALA A 70 -18.97 -20.80 -14.89
C ALA A 70 -17.96 -21.94 -14.66
N GLY A 71 -17.13 -22.28 -15.66
CA GLY A 71 -16.14 -23.36 -15.58
C GLY A 71 -14.78 -22.96 -14.98
N LEU A 72 -14.56 -21.69 -14.66
CA LEU A 72 -13.28 -21.19 -14.13
C LEU A 72 -13.45 -20.71 -12.70
N SER A 73 -13.00 -21.53 -11.75
CA SER A 73 -12.99 -21.22 -10.32
C SER A 73 -11.59 -21.44 -9.75
N ALA A 74 -11.18 -20.59 -8.80
CA ALA A 74 -9.94 -20.74 -8.06
C ALA A 74 -10.14 -20.48 -6.56
N GLN A 75 -9.26 -21.10 -5.78
CA GLN A 75 -9.02 -20.77 -4.38
C GLN A 75 -7.60 -20.26 -4.25
N TRP A 76 -7.41 -19.19 -3.47
CA TRP A 76 -6.10 -18.63 -3.21
C TRP A 76 -5.81 -18.56 -1.72
N THR A 77 -4.54 -18.76 -1.39
CA THR A 77 -3.99 -18.68 -0.04
C THR A 77 -2.81 -17.71 -0.03
N GLY A 78 -2.82 -16.77 0.90
CA GLY A 78 -1.73 -15.83 1.14
C GLY A 78 -1.41 -15.71 2.62
N LEU A 79 -0.17 -15.34 2.93
CA LEU A 79 0.31 -15.20 4.30
C LEU A 79 1.12 -13.91 4.47
N SER A 80 0.72 -13.12 5.46
CA SER A 80 1.51 -12.00 5.96
C SER A 80 1.86 -12.21 7.42
N LEU A 81 2.99 -11.66 7.85
CA LEU A 81 3.50 -11.76 9.21
C LEU A 81 3.63 -10.35 9.79
N THR A 82 3.14 -10.14 11.01
CA THR A 82 3.41 -8.89 11.74
C THR A 82 4.86 -8.88 12.25
N HIS A 83 5.34 -7.76 12.77
CA HIS A 83 6.64 -7.69 13.42
C HIS A 83 6.78 -8.74 14.53
N ALA A 84 5.75 -8.87 15.39
CA ALA A 84 5.70 -9.88 16.45
C ALA A 84 5.80 -11.31 15.90
N GLY A 85 5.10 -11.61 14.80
CA GLY A 85 5.16 -12.93 14.16
C GLY A 85 6.52 -13.25 13.55
N LEU A 86 7.16 -12.27 12.89
CA LEU A 86 8.53 -12.42 12.38
C LEU A 86 9.52 -12.68 13.53
N ARG A 87 9.41 -11.90 14.61
CA ARG A 87 10.25 -12.06 15.80
C ARG A 87 10.08 -13.44 16.44
N LEU A 88 8.85 -13.92 16.57
CA LEU A 88 8.56 -15.26 17.08
C LEU A 88 9.19 -16.36 16.20
N LEU A 89 8.94 -16.33 14.89
CA LEU A 89 9.40 -17.38 13.97
C LEU A 89 10.94 -17.40 13.86
N ALA A 90 11.56 -16.23 13.80
CA ALA A 90 13.03 -16.07 13.76
C ALA A 90 13.71 -16.30 15.12
N GLY A 91 12.95 -16.23 16.23
CA GLY A 91 13.49 -16.32 17.59
C GLY A 91 14.41 -15.17 17.98
N ARG A 92 14.35 -14.04 17.27
CA ARG A 92 15.18 -12.84 17.46
C ARG A 92 14.56 -11.65 16.77
N GLU A 93 15.06 -10.46 17.07
CA GLU A 93 14.62 -9.23 16.41
C GLU A 93 14.88 -9.28 14.89
N PRO A 94 13.84 -9.16 14.04
CA PRO A 94 13.99 -9.29 12.59
C PRO A 94 14.74 -8.13 11.92
N PHE A 95 14.73 -6.94 12.52
CA PHE A 95 15.49 -5.79 12.01
C PHE A 95 16.80 -5.62 12.79
N PRO A 96 17.93 -5.33 12.13
CA PRO A 96 19.16 -5.04 12.86
C PRO A 96 19.08 -3.70 13.62
N ALA A 97 18.35 -2.73 13.07
CA ALA A 97 18.10 -1.42 13.65
C ALA A 97 16.71 -0.89 13.24
N LEU A 98 16.18 0.07 13.98
CA LEU A 98 14.90 0.73 13.72
C LEU A 98 15.11 2.26 13.64
N PRO A 99 15.62 2.79 12.52
CA PRO A 99 15.85 4.23 12.39
C PRO A 99 14.55 5.03 12.55
N ALA A 100 14.61 6.16 13.25
CA ALA A 100 13.45 7.01 13.47
C ALA A 100 12.84 7.52 12.15
N GLY A 101 11.52 7.50 12.06
CA GLY A 101 10.75 7.87 10.87
C GLY A 101 10.83 6.86 9.72
N SER A 102 11.42 5.68 9.92
CA SER A 102 11.57 4.67 8.86
C SER A 102 10.38 3.72 8.76
N THR A 103 10.25 3.04 7.61
CA THR A 103 9.27 1.96 7.45
C THR A 103 9.52 0.79 8.40
N ALA A 104 10.78 0.53 8.81
CA ALA A 104 11.11 -0.52 9.75
C ALA A 104 10.57 -0.18 11.16
N GLU A 105 10.78 1.07 11.60
CA GLU A 105 10.23 1.57 12.86
C GLU A 105 8.69 1.54 12.83
N ALA A 106 8.05 2.09 11.79
CA ALA A 106 6.60 2.11 11.68
C ALA A 106 6.01 0.68 11.73
N PHE A 107 6.64 -0.27 11.02
CA PHE A 107 6.23 -1.67 11.02
C PHE A 107 6.40 -2.34 12.39
N ALA A 108 7.49 -2.05 13.11
CA ALA A 108 7.73 -2.57 14.45
C ALA A 108 6.76 -1.98 15.50
N GLN A 109 6.42 -0.69 15.38
CA GLN A 109 5.47 -0.01 16.27
C GLN A 109 4.02 -0.48 16.03
N GLY A 110 3.65 -0.72 14.78
CA GLY A 110 2.28 -1.07 14.40
C GLY A 110 1.29 0.09 14.47
N PRO A 111 0.11 -0.04 13.85
CA PRO A 111 -0.80 1.08 13.62
C PRO A 111 -1.44 1.64 14.89
N ALA A 112 -1.55 0.87 15.98
CA ALA A 112 -2.10 1.35 17.23
C ALA A 112 -1.23 2.46 17.85
N VAL A 113 0.10 2.30 17.84
CA VAL A 113 1.04 3.35 18.26
C VAL A 113 1.01 4.53 17.28
N ARG A 114 0.73 4.26 15.99
CA ARG A 114 0.63 5.28 14.94
C ARG A 114 -0.76 5.92 14.83
N ALA A 115 -1.72 5.59 15.69
CA ALA A 115 -3.13 5.86 15.46
C ALA A 115 -3.46 7.36 15.29
N GLU A 116 -2.89 8.21 16.15
CA GLU A 116 -3.15 9.66 16.11
C GLU A 116 -2.79 10.27 14.74
N GLN A 117 -1.62 9.95 14.19
CA GLN A 117 -1.21 10.45 12.89
C GLN A 117 -1.98 9.83 11.72
N LEU A 118 -2.59 8.65 11.92
CA LEU A 118 -3.52 8.02 10.97
C LEU A 118 -4.93 8.61 11.05
N GLY A 119 -5.20 9.49 12.01
CA GLY A 119 -6.52 10.08 12.26
C GLY A 119 -7.47 9.12 13.00
N ASP A 120 -6.94 8.06 13.60
CA ASP A 120 -7.68 7.09 14.39
C ASP A 120 -7.85 7.60 15.83
N THR A 121 -8.82 8.51 15.97
CA THR A 121 -9.19 9.20 17.21
C THR A 121 -10.68 8.99 17.52
N GLY A 122 -11.09 9.33 18.74
CA GLY A 122 -12.48 9.15 19.19
C GLY A 122 -12.90 7.68 19.09
N ASP A 123 -14.05 7.42 18.46
CA ASP A 123 -14.55 6.05 18.27
C ASP A 123 -13.68 5.19 17.35
N SER A 124 -12.80 5.80 16.55
CA SER A 124 -11.79 5.09 15.75
C SER A 124 -10.49 4.83 16.50
N ALA A 125 -10.35 5.25 17.77
CA ALA A 125 -9.11 5.09 18.52
C ALA A 125 -8.82 3.61 18.86
N PRO A 126 -7.55 3.23 19.09
CA PRO A 126 -7.16 1.85 19.38
C PRO A 126 -7.91 1.17 20.52
N GLY A 127 -8.36 1.94 21.52
CA GLY A 127 -9.16 1.41 22.63
C GLY A 127 -10.53 0.82 22.21
N SER A 128 -11.02 1.16 21.02
CA SER A 128 -12.27 0.65 20.45
C SER A 128 -12.06 -0.45 19.40
N TRP A 129 -10.80 -0.83 19.13
CA TRP A 129 -10.50 -1.81 18.08
C TRP A 129 -10.78 -3.24 18.53
N LEU A 130 -11.30 -4.03 17.58
CA LEU A 130 -11.52 -5.47 17.71
C LEU A 130 -10.22 -6.27 17.59
N PHE A 131 -9.22 -5.70 16.92
CA PHE A 131 -7.88 -6.29 16.81
C PHE A 131 -6.79 -5.24 16.51
N GLY A 132 -5.54 -5.61 16.75
CA GLY A 132 -4.34 -4.86 16.39
C GLY A 132 -3.89 -3.81 17.42
N ALA A 133 -4.63 -3.67 18.51
CA ALA A 133 -4.31 -2.81 19.65
C ALA A 133 -3.94 -3.61 20.91
N GLU A 134 -3.88 -4.94 20.81
CA GLU A 134 -3.61 -5.82 21.94
C GLU A 134 -2.14 -5.78 22.37
N GLY A 135 -1.90 -6.08 23.65
CA GLY A 135 -0.54 -6.27 24.16
C GLY A 135 0.16 -7.50 23.58
N PRO A 136 1.48 -7.64 23.81
CA PRO A 136 2.30 -8.71 23.22
C PRO A 136 1.79 -10.13 23.41
N GLU A 137 1.11 -10.42 24.52
CA GLU A 137 0.58 -11.75 24.84
C GLU A 137 -0.60 -12.18 23.94
N HIS A 138 -1.29 -11.22 23.32
CA HIS A 138 -2.41 -11.46 22.40
C HIS A 138 -2.11 -10.91 21.01
N ALA A 139 -0.84 -10.59 20.74
CA ALA A 139 -0.43 -10.00 19.47
C ALA A 139 -0.79 -10.94 18.31
N VAL A 140 -1.39 -10.36 17.26
CA VAL A 140 -1.54 -11.04 15.98
C VAL A 140 -0.15 -11.30 15.43
N HIS A 141 0.20 -12.55 15.17
CA HIS A 141 1.47 -12.96 14.57
C HIS A 141 1.37 -13.10 13.05
N ALA A 142 0.24 -13.60 12.55
CA ALA A 142 0.05 -13.82 11.13
C ALA A 142 -1.36 -13.45 10.66
N VAL A 143 -1.43 -12.98 9.41
CA VAL A 143 -2.67 -12.79 8.65
C VAL A 143 -2.70 -13.87 7.57
N LEU A 144 -3.54 -14.89 7.76
CA LEU A 144 -3.79 -15.91 6.75
C LEU A 144 -4.99 -15.48 5.90
N GLY A 145 -4.73 -15.10 4.66
CA GLY A 145 -5.76 -14.72 3.69
C GLY A 145 -6.20 -15.91 2.86
N LEU A 146 -7.49 -16.21 2.88
CA LEU A 146 -8.14 -17.25 2.08
C LEU A 146 -9.19 -16.59 1.19
N SER A 147 -9.25 -16.96 -0.08
CA SER A 147 -10.27 -16.44 -0.99
C SER A 147 -10.70 -17.48 -2.01
N ALA A 148 -11.96 -17.43 -2.42
CA ALA A 148 -12.52 -18.34 -3.41
C ALA A 148 -13.72 -17.72 -4.13
N ASP A 149 -14.01 -18.23 -5.34
CA ASP A 149 -15.26 -17.91 -6.03
C ASP A 149 -16.47 -18.64 -5.41
N ASP A 150 -16.23 -19.80 -4.79
CA ASP A 150 -17.25 -20.67 -4.20
C ASP A 150 -17.23 -20.56 -2.66
N PRO A 151 -18.34 -20.13 -2.02
CA PRO A 151 -18.39 -19.94 -0.57
C PRO A 151 -18.25 -21.25 0.21
N ALA A 152 -18.70 -22.39 -0.33
CA ALA A 152 -18.55 -23.69 0.33
C ALA A 152 -17.08 -24.14 0.33
N LYS A 153 -16.36 -23.91 -0.78
CA LYS A 153 -14.91 -24.17 -0.84
C LYS A 153 -14.13 -23.29 0.14
N LEU A 154 -14.50 -22.00 0.23
CA LEU A 154 -13.90 -21.10 1.23
C LEU A 154 -14.14 -21.61 2.65
N ALA A 155 -15.37 -21.98 3.00
CA ALA A 155 -15.69 -22.49 4.32
C ALA A 155 -14.90 -23.77 4.67
N ALA A 156 -14.75 -24.68 3.70
CA ALA A 156 -13.93 -25.88 3.86
C ALA A 156 -12.44 -25.55 4.08
N ALA A 157 -11.89 -24.57 3.35
CA ALA A 157 -10.52 -24.11 3.54
C ALA A 157 -10.32 -23.47 4.91
N VAL A 158 -11.23 -22.59 5.34
CA VAL A 158 -11.22 -21.96 6.66
C VAL A 158 -11.23 -23.03 7.77
N ALA A 159 -12.12 -24.01 7.68
CA ALA A 159 -12.19 -25.11 8.65
C ALA A 159 -10.90 -25.94 8.69
N ARG A 160 -10.34 -26.28 7.52
CA ARG A 160 -9.07 -27.02 7.40
C ARG A 160 -7.93 -26.27 8.08
N HIS A 161 -7.74 -25.00 7.75
CA HIS A 161 -6.65 -24.20 8.30
C HIS A 161 -6.83 -23.92 9.79
N THR A 162 -8.05 -23.66 10.25
CA THR A 162 -8.35 -23.48 11.68
C THR A 162 -8.01 -24.73 12.49
N LYS A 163 -8.41 -25.92 11.99
CA LYS A 163 -8.08 -27.21 12.64
C LYS A 163 -6.57 -27.46 12.70
N ALA A 164 -5.82 -27.01 11.70
CA ALA A 164 -4.36 -27.19 11.65
C ALA A 164 -3.60 -26.36 12.70
N LEU A 165 -4.22 -25.35 13.31
CA LEU A 165 -3.57 -24.48 14.30
C LEU A 165 -3.37 -25.15 15.67
N GLY A 166 -4.31 -26.01 16.11
CA GLY A 166 -4.22 -26.68 17.41
C GLY A 166 -2.91 -27.46 17.61
N PRO A 167 -2.52 -28.35 16.67
CA PRO A 167 -1.22 -29.02 16.68
C PRO A 167 -0.03 -28.07 16.53
N ALA A 168 -0.22 -26.86 15.99
CA ALA A 168 0.80 -25.83 15.87
C ALA A 168 0.94 -24.95 17.12
N GLY A 169 0.11 -25.15 18.15
CA GLY A 169 0.08 -24.27 19.32
C GLY A 169 -0.38 -22.85 18.97
N GLY A 170 -1.16 -22.73 17.89
CA GLY A 170 -1.75 -21.49 17.45
C GLY A 170 -3.26 -21.45 17.65
N GLU A 171 -3.80 -20.24 17.61
CA GLU A 171 -5.22 -19.96 17.73
C GLU A 171 -5.64 -18.83 16.81
N VAL A 172 -6.92 -18.79 16.46
CA VAL A 172 -7.50 -17.66 15.74
C VAL A 172 -7.92 -16.62 16.77
N VAL A 173 -7.25 -15.47 16.80
CA VAL A 173 -7.63 -14.36 17.70
C VAL A 173 -8.78 -13.54 17.12
N PHE A 174 -8.87 -13.47 15.80
CA PHE A 174 -9.97 -12.81 15.12
C PHE A 174 -10.18 -13.41 13.73
N ARG A 175 -11.45 -13.52 13.33
CA ARG A 175 -11.86 -13.95 11.99
C ARG A 175 -12.63 -12.82 11.33
N GLN A 176 -12.18 -12.45 10.13
CA GLN A 176 -12.88 -11.47 9.30
C GLN A 176 -13.36 -12.13 8.01
N ASP A 177 -14.66 -12.43 7.95
CA ASP A 177 -15.30 -12.83 6.69
C ASP A 177 -15.62 -11.60 5.85
N ALA A 178 -15.45 -11.72 4.54
CA ALA A 178 -15.70 -10.65 3.59
C ALA A 178 -16.19 -11.20 2.25
N GLY A 179 -16.89 -10.39 1.48
CA GLY A 179 -17.42 -10.79 0.19
C GLY A 179 -17.93 -9.60 -0.62
N LYS A 180 -18.05 -9.78 -1.93
CA LYS A 180 -18.76 -8.82 -2.77
C LYS A 180 -20.22 -8.74 -2.32
N LEU A 181 -20.79 -7.54 -2.36
CA LEU A 181 -22.20 -7.34 -2.09
C LEU A 181 -23.06 -8.05 -3.17
N PRO A 182 -24.27 -8.51 -2.81
CA PRO A 182 -25.14 -9.21 -3.74
C PRO A 182 -25.90 -8.27 -4.68
N GLY A 183 -26.53 -8.84 -5.72
CA GLY A 183 -27.48 -8.14 -6.58
C GLY A 183 -26.88 -6.93 -7.30
N ALA A 184 -27.64 -5.82 -7.31
CA ALA A 184 -27.25 -4.58 -7.99
C ALA A 184 -26.00 -3.90 -7.39
N LEU A 185 -25.58 -4.29 -6.18
CA LEU A 185 -24.38 -3.78 -5.53
C LEU A 185 -23.14 -4.65 -5.80
N LYS A 186 -23.21 -5.67 -6.68
CA LYS A 186 -22.03 -6.48 -7.03
C LYS A 186 -20.92 -5.59 -7.60
N GLY A 187 -19.80 -5.52 -6.88
CA GLY A 187 -18.65 -4.66 -7.23
C GLY A 187 -18.67 -3.27 -6.59
N HIS A 188 -19.68 -2.96 -5.78
CA HIS A 188 -19.79 -1.72 -5.02
C HIS A 188 -19.40 -1.94 -3.55
N GLU A 189 -19.04 -0.86 -2.87
CA GLU A 189 -18.97 -0.79 -1.40
C GLU A 189 -20.32 -0.38 -0.78
N HIS A 190 -20.40 -0.30 0.55
CA HIS A 190 -21.68 -0.16 1.26
C HIS A 190 -22.37 1.20 1.11
N PHE A 191 -21.66 2.28 0.78
CA PHE A 191 -22.31 3.54 0.41
C PHE A 191 -22.91 3.50 -1.00
N GLY A 192 -22.64 2.45 -1.79
CA GLY A 192 -23.22 2.19 -3.11
C GLY A 192 -22.32 2.56 -4.29
N PHE A 193 -21.04 2.86 -4.05
CA PHE A 193 -20.09 3.24 -5.09
C PHE A 193 -19.26 2.06 -5.57
N SER A 194 -19.05 1.97 -6.88
CA SER A 194 -18.13 1.03 -7.50
C SER A 194 -16.69 1.24 -7.00
N ASP A 195 -16.07 0.19 -6.47
CA ASP A 195 -14.70 0.21 -5.94
C ASP A 195 -13.76 -0.67 -6.79
N GLY A 196 -12.45 -0.54 -6.57
CA GLY A 196 -11.43 -1.33 -7.24
C GLY A 196 -11.11 -0.85 -8.67
N ILE A 197 -11.68 0.28 -9.10
CA ILE A 197 -11.48 0.85 -10.45
C ILE A 197 -10.03 1.28 -10.68
N SER A 198 -9.58 2.28 -9.91
CA SER A 198 -8.28 2.92 -10.11
C SER A 198 -7.20 2.19 -9.30
N GLN A 199 -6.33 1.48 -9.99
CA GLN A 199 -5.16 0.77 -9.46
C GLN A 199 -3.93 1.20 -10.27
N PRO A 200 -2.73 1.32 -9.66
CA PRO A 200 -1.53 1.60 -10.42
C PRO A 200 -1.21 0.46 -11.40
N GLY A 201 -0.80 0.84 -12.62
CA GLY A 201 -0.06 -0.06 -13.49
C GLY A 201 1.34 -0.29 -12.91
N VAL A 202 1.95 -1.42 -13.23
CA VAL A 202 3.26 -1.81 -12.67
C VAL A 202 4.18 -2.17 -13.82
N ARG A 203 5.30 -1.45 -13.96
CA ARG A 203 6.30 -1.70 -15.01
C ARG A 203 6.83 -3.13 -14.90
N GLY A 204 7.03 -3.80 -16.03
CA GLY A 204 7.51 -5.19 -16.08
C GLY A 204 6.47 -6.26 -15.69
N PHE A 205 5.29 -5.86 -15.21
CA PHE A 205 4.15 -6.74 -14.95
C PHE A 205 2.97 -6.44 -15.89
N HIS A 206 2.62 -5.17 -16.08
CA HIS A 206 1.62 -4.72 -17.04
C HIS A 206 2.30 -4.32 -18.36
N ALA A 207 1.65 -4.60 -19.49
CA ALA A 207 2.17 -4.23 -20.81
C ALA A 207 2.05 -2.70 -21.00
N PRO A 208 3.11 -2.02 -21.47
CA PRO A 208 3.04 -0.60 -21.79
C PRO A 208 2.17 -0.35 -23.02
N ASP A 209 1.49 0.80 -23.03
CA ASP A 209 0.82 1.29 -24.21
C ASP A 209 1.87 1.65 -25.28
N PRO A 210 1.77 1.14 -26.52
CA PRO A 210 2.72 1.47 -27.58
C PRO A 210 2.76 2.96 -27.95
N ALA A 211 1.69 3.72 -27.66
CA ALA A 211 1.59 5.13 -28.03
C ALA A 211 2.45 6.05 -27.13
N ASP A 212 2.56 5.76 -25.84
CA ASP A 212 3.25 6.63 -24.87
C ASP A 212 4.33 5.92 -24.03
N GLY A 213 4.31 4.58 -23.93
CA GLY A 213 5.22 3.79 -23.10
C GLY A 213 5.07 3.99 -21.59
N THR A 214 4.18 4.86 -21.13
CA THR A 214 4.04 5.30 -19.72
C THR A 214 2.72 4.90 -19.09
N THR A 215 1.72 4.50 -19.87
CA THR A 215 0.43 3.97 -19.40
C THR A 215 0.30 2.48 -19.71
N VAL A 216 -0.70 1.84 -19.11
CA VAL A 216 -1.01 0.43 -19.36
C VAL A 216 -1.74 0.31 -20.70
N LYS A 217 -1.33 -0.65 -21.53
CA LYS A 217 -1.97 -0.93 -22.83
C LYS A 217 -3.49 -1.06 -22.70
N GLY A 218 -4.22 -0.24 -23.44
CA GLY A 218 -5.69 -0.22 -23.44
C GLY A 218 -6.30 0.43 -22.18
N LYS A 219 -5.48 1.09 -21.36
CA LYS A 219 -5.87 1.82 -20.15
C LYS A 219 -5.11 3.15 -20.05
N PRO A 220 -5.42 4.13 -20.91
CA PRO A 220 -4.70 5.41 -20.98
C PRO A 220 -4.78 6.25 -19.69
N GLY A 221 -5.75 6.00 -18.81
CA GLY A 221 -5.85 6.63 -17.49
C GLY A 221 -5.00 5.97 -16.40
N THR A 222 -4.32 4.87 -16.72
CA THR A 222 -3.58 4.04 -15.77
C THR A 222 -2.07 4.11 -16.02
N ARG A 223 -1.38 4.95 -15.26
CA ARG A 223 0.09 5.09 -15.31
C ARG A 223 0.83 3.82 -14.88
N LEU A 224 1.97 3.55 -15.51
CA LEU A 224 2.93 2.51 -15.15
C LEU A 224 3.94 3.03 -14.11
N VAL A 225 3.77 2.56 -12.88
CA VAL A 225 4.61 2.86 -11.72
C VAL A 225 5.76 1.85 -11.62
N PRO A 226 6.97 2.25 -11.19
CA PRO A 226 8.05 1.32 -10.90
C PRO A 226 7.66 0.26 -9.86
N PRO A 227 8.07 -1.02 -10.04
CA PRO A 227 7.67 -2.10 -9.13
C PRO A 227 8.19 -1.96 -7.70
N GLY A 228 9.24 -1.17 -7.47
CA GLY A 228 9.81 -0.86 -6.16
C GLY A 228 8.93 0.00 -5.27
N GLU A 229 7.82 0.53 -5.78
CA GLU A 229 6.77 1.11 -4.94
C GLU A 229 5.90 0.04 -4.26
N PHE A 230 5.93 -1.21 -4.74
CA PHE A 230 5.08 -2.30 -4.23
C PHE A 230 5.88 -3.49 -3.73
N LEU A 231 7.09 -3.72 -4.25
CA LEU A 231 7.97 -4.82 -3.88
C LEU A 231 9.32 -4.31 -3.38
N VAL A 232 9.70 -4.72 -2.18
CA VAL A 232 11.00 -4.39 -1.62
C VAL A 232 12.12 -4.93 -2.51
N GLY A 233 13.10 -4.05 -2.77
CA GLY A 233 14.31 -4.33 -3.54
C GLY A 233 14.22 -4.07 -5.04
N GLN A 234 13.03 -3.83 -5.56
CA GLN A 234 12.84 -3.42 -6.95
C GLN A 234 13.13 -1.91 -7.14
N GLU A 235 13.25 -1.47 -8.38
CA GLU A 235 13.45 -0.06 -8.73
C GLU A 235 12.24 0.80 -8.34
N LYS A 236 12.49 1.92 -7.67
CA LYS A 236 11.46 2.85 -7.18
C LYS A 236 11.70 4.27 -7.69
N VAL A 237 10.70 5.14 -7.56
CA VAL A 237 10.78 6.57 -7.85
C VAL A 237 11.65 7.26 -6.81
N GLY A 238 12.51 8.16 -7.28
CA GLY A 238 13.40 8.92 -6.40
C GLY A 238 14.39 8.02 -5.67
N ARG A 239 14.68 8.35 -4.41
CA ARG A 239 15.71 7.65 -3.64
C ARG A 239 15.21 6.32 -3.07
N ARG A 240 16.04 5.29 -3.17
CA ARG A 240 15.90 4.05 -2.40
C ARG A 240 16.12 4.38 -0.92
N PRO A 241 15.20 4.01 -0.01
CA PRO A 241 15.36 4.26 1.42
C PRO A 241 16.58 3.52 1.98
N ALA A 242 16.96 3.87 3.23
CA ALA A 242 17.95 3.12 4.00
C ALA A 242 17.66 1.61 3.91
N GLY A 243 18.69 0.83 3.60
CA GLY A 243 18.58 -0.57 3.21
C GLY A 243 17.68 -1.36 4.17
N LEU A 244 16.70 -2.06 3.62
CA LEU A 244 15.93 -3.04 4.39
C LEU A 244 16.74 -4.35 4.51
N PRO A 245 16.46 -5.17 5.52
CA PRO A 245 17.07 -6.49 5.61
C PRO A 245 16.82 -7.33 4.35
N ALA A 246 17.81 -8.14 3.97
CA ALA A 246 17.77 -8.98 2.77
C ALA A 246 16.56 -9.94 2.75
N TRP A 247 16.07 -10.35 3.92
CA TRP A 247 14.85 -11.15 4.03
C TRP A 247 13.58 -10.46 3.50
N ALA A 248 13.55 -9.13 3.46
CA ALA A 248 12.40 -8.38 2.97
C ALA A 248 12.32 -8.38 1.43
N THR A 249 13.42 -8.64 0.73
CA THR A 249 13.47 -8.56 -0.73
C THR A 249 12.44 -9.48 -1.40
N GLY A 250 11.69 -8.92 -2.37
CA GLY A 250 10.58 -9.61 -3.06
C GLY A 250 9.28 -9.73 -2.26
N GLY A 251 9.24 -9.20 -1.04
CA GLY A 251 8.01 -9.04 -0.26
C GLY A 251 7.40 -7.64 -0.36
N SER A 252 6.30 -7.43 0.35
CA SER A 252 5.58 -6.16 0.41
C SER A 252 5.04 -5.92 1.82
N PHE A 253 5.04 -4.67 2.29
CA PHE A 253 4.30 -4.32 3.50
C PHE A 253 2.81 -4.36 3.18
N GLN A 254 2.04 -4.93 4.09
CA GLN A 254 0.59 -5.03 4.01
C GLN A 254 -0.04 -4.19 5.12
N VAL A 255 -1.02 -3.37 4.75
CA VAL A 255 -1.90 -2.68 5.71
C VAL A 255 -3.26 -3.36 5.65
N VAL A 256 -3.78 -3.77 6.80
CA VAL A 256 -5.15 -4.26 6.95
C VAL A 256 -5.89 -3.28 7.83
N ARG A 257 -7.07 -2.80 7.40
CA ARG A 257 -7.97 -2.02 8.26
C ARG A 257 -9.39 -2.54 8.12
N ARG A 258 -10.06 -2.68 9.25
CA ARG A 258 -11.50 -2.96 9.28
C ARG A 258 -12.24 -1.64 9.45
N LEU A 259 -12.87 -1.18 8.38
CA LEU A 259 -13.50 0.13 8.30
C LEU A 259 -15.02 -0.06 8.32
N ALA A 260 -15.66 0.13 9.47
CA ALA A 260 -17.10 0.09 9.60
C ALA A 260 -17.73 1.32 8.93
N GLN A 261 -18.87 1.13 8.26
CA GLN A 261 -19.53 2.16 7.47
C GLN A 261 -20.97 2.42 7.96
N ASP A 262 -21.26 3.66 8.35
CA ASP A 262 -22.61 4.12 8.67
C ASP A 262 -23.31 4.61 7.40
N VAL A 263 -23.90 3.64 6.69
CA VAL A 263 -24.65 3.86 5.44
C VAL A 263 -25.84 4.83 5.61
N PRO A 264 -26.76 4.64 6.58
CA PRO A 264 -27.88 5.56 6.73
C PRO A 264 -27.42 6.97 7.11
N GLY A 265 -26.42 7.12 8.00
CA GLY A 265 -25.87 8.41 8.38
C GLY A 265 -25.25 9.16 7.18
N TRP A 266 -24.45 8.46 6.38
CA TRP A 266 -23.85 9.01 5.15
C TRP A 266 -24.89 9.63 4.21
N TRP A 267 -25.95 8.87 3.92
CA TRP A 267 -27.00 9.31 3.00
C TRP A 267 -27.91 10.39 3.62
N ALA A 268 -28.13 10.37 4.94
CA ALA A 268 -28.84 11.44 5.64
C ALA A 268 -28.08 12.77 5.51
N GLN A 269 -26.77 12.77 5.74
CA GLN A 269 -25.95 13.97 5.59
C GLN A 269 -25.93 14.47 4.14
N ALA A 270 -25.82 13.59 3.14
CA ALA A 270 -25.85 13.99 1.73
C ALA A 270 -27.15 14.75 1.37
N ARG A 271 -28.30 14.30 1.90
CA ARG A 271 -29.60 14.99 1.72
C ARG A 271 -29.63 16.35 2.43
N GLU A 272 -29.11 16.43 3.64
CA GLU A 272 -29.04 17.68 4.41
C GLU A 272 -28.16 18.73 3.70
N ARG A 273 -26.97 18.33 3.24
CA ARG A 273 -26.05 19.21 2.51
C ARG A 273 -26.63 19.67 1.17
N LEU A 274 -27.34 18.79 0.45
CA LEU A 274 -28.05 19.16 -0.76
C LEU A 274 -29.07 20.29 -0.52
N ALA A 275 -29.87 20.19 0.55
CA ALA A 275 -30.85 21.22 0.88
C ALA A 275 -30.20 22.59 1.10
N GLY A 276 -29.06 22.62 1.81
CA GLY A 276 -28.25 23.82 2.00
C GLY A 276 -27.69 24.39 0.70
N LEU A 277 -27.12 23.54 -0.15
CA LEU A 277 -26.54 23.93 -1.44
C LEU A 277 -27.60 24.47 -2.42
N LYS A 278 -28.81 23.88 -2.43
CA LYS A 278 -29.92 24.41 -3.23
C LYS A 278 -30.36 25.79 -2.75
N LYS A 279 -30.42 26.00 -1.43
CA LYS A 279 -30.79 27.30 -0.84
C LYS A 279 -29.75 28.39 -1.15
N SER A 280 -28.47 28.07 -1.20
CA SER A 280 -27.41 29.02 -1.58
C SER A 280 -27.22 29.17 -3.09
N GLY A 281 -27.93 28.36 -3.90
CA GLY A 281 -27.78 28.29 -5.35
C GLY A 281 -26.47 27.65 -5.81
N ALA A 282 -25.75 26.94 -4.92
CA ALA A 282 -24.49 26.24 -5.19
C ALA A 282 -24.72 24.78 -5.68
N ALA A 283 -25.98 24.39 -5.88
CA ALA A 283 -26.33 23.15 -6.56
C ALA A 283 -27.37 23.44 -7.66
N PRO A 284 -27.30 22.72 -8.81
CA PRO A 284 -28.34 22.75 -9.82
C PRO A 284 -29.73 22.36 -9.26
N PRO A 285 -30.83 22.88 -9.81
CA PRO A 285 -32.19 22.53 -9.38
C PRO A 285 -32.46 21.01 -9.36
N GLU A 286 -31.94 20.30 -10.36
CA GLU A 286 -32.07 18.86 -10.57
C GLU A 286 -31.12 18.01 -9.70
N ALA A 287 -30.19 18.64 -8.97
CA ALA A 287 -29.24 17.91 -8.14
C ALA A 287 -29.95 17.05 -7.08
N THR A 288 -29.42 15.86 -6.84
CA THR A 288 -29.93 14.86 -5.90
C THR A 288 -28.91 14.58 -4.80
N ALA A 289 -29.28 13.77 -3.79
CA ALA A 289 -28.31 13.36 -2.76
C ALA A 289 -27.13 12.60 -3.38
N THR A 290 -27.38 11.84 -4.45
CA THR A 290 -26.36 11.14 -5.24
C THR A 290 -25.39 12.12 -5.89
N TRP A 291 -25.87 13.27 -6.38
CA TRP A 291 -25.01 14.32 -6.95
C TRP A 291 -24.02 14.88 -5.91
N VAL A 292 -24.46 15.03 -4.66
CA VAL A 292 -23.59 15.45 -3.54
C VAL A 292 -22.60 14.33 -3.20
N ALA A 293 -23.10 13.12 -2.95
CA ALA A 293 -22.25 11.98 -2.59
C ALA A 293 -21.19 11.69 -3.66
N ALA A 294 -21.53 11.82 -4.94
CA ALA A 294 -20.59 11.66 -6.06
C ALA A 294 -19.45 12.69 -6.03
N ARG A 295 -19.68 13.89 -5.49
CA ARG A 295 -18.66 14.92 -5.29
C ARG A 295 -17.79 14.71 -4.06
N LEU A 296 -18.33 14.05 -3.03
CA LEU A 296 -17.55 13.62 -1.87
C LEU A 296 -16.56 12.52 -2.28
N VAL A 297 -17.02 11.59 -3.12
CA VAL A 297 -16.20 10.48 -3.63
C VAL A 297 -15.28 10.93 -4.78
N GLY A 298 -15.79 11.77 -5.69
CA GLY A 298 -15.18 12.12 -6.98
C GLY A 298 -15.58 11.21 -8.14
N ARG A 299 -16.56 10.30 -7.92
CA ARG A 299 -17.17 9.43 -8.93
C ARG A 299 -18.65 9.31 -8.68
N TRP A 300 -19.41 9.06 -9.73
CA TRP A 300 -20.78 8.56 -9.60
C TRP A 300 -20.81 7.12 -9.06
N PRO A 301 -21.95 6.65 -8.51
CA PRO A 301 -22.08 5.30 -7.95
C PRO A 301 -21.66 4.17 -8.90
N GLY A 302 -21.97 4.26 -10.20
CA GLY A 302 -21.53 3.28 -11.20
C GLY A 302 -20.05 3.35 -11.56
N GLY A 303 -19.32 4.34 -11.07
CA GLY A 303 -17.86 4.44 -11.16
C GLY A 303 -17.33 5.44 -12.18
N THR A 304 -18.20 6.09 -12.97
CA THR A 304 -17.75 7.14 -13.89
C THR A 304 -17.21 8.35 -13.11
N PRO A 305 -15.99 8.85 -13.41
CA PRO A 305 -15.47 10.05 -12.76
C PRO A 305 -16.32 11.28 -13.05
N ILE A 306 -16.61 12.09 -12.02
CA ILE A 306 -17.38 13.32 -12.20
C ILE A 306 -16.65 14.36 -13.07
N ALA A 307 -15.32 14.25 -13.20
CA ALA A 307 -14.51 15.10 -14.07
C ALA A 307 -14.98 15.08 -15.54
N GLY A 308 -15.48 13.95 -16.03
CA GLY A 308 -16.00 13.83 -17.40
C GLY A 308 -17.50 14.06 -17.55
N CYS A 309 -18.25 14.01 -16.45
CA CYS A 309 -19.71 14.12 -16.46
C CYS A 309 -20.23 14.77 -15.16
N PRO A 310 -20.01 16.08 -14.97
CA PRO A 310 -20.25 16.74 -13.68
C PRO A 310 -21.73 16.82 -13.28
N LEU A 311 -22.66 16.78 -14.25
CA LEU A 311 -24.09 16.98 -13.98
C LEU A 311 -24.85 15.67 -13.72
N ALA A 312 -24.58 14.62 -14.47
CA ALA A 312 -25.23 13.32 -14.35
C ALA A 312 -24.29 12.19 -14.78
N GLU A 313 -24.50 11.00 -14.23
CA GLU A 313 -23.69 9.82 -14.58
C GLU A 313 -23.85 9.46 -16.06
N GLN A 314 -22.72 9.27 -16.73
CA GLN A 314 -22.65 8.75 -18.10
C GLN A 314 -21.78 7.49 -18.09
N PRO A 315 -22.37 6.29 -18.00
CA PRO A 315 -21.61 5.05 -17.96
C PRO A 315 -20.81 4.87 -19.25
N ALA A 316 -19.52 4.55 -19.11
CA ALA A 316 -18.68 4.24 -20.25
C ALA A 316 -19.00 2.83 -20.79
N PRO A 317 -18.84 2.57 -22.11
CA PRO A 317 -19.03 1.24 -22.67
C PRO A 317 -18.14 0.20 -21.98
N LEU A 318 -18.64 -1.04 -21.89
CA LEU A 318 -17.87 -2.15 -21.30
C LEU A 318 -16.50 -2.31 -21.98
N GLY A 319 -15.47 -2.49 -21.16
CA GLY A 319 -14.09 -2.69 -21.64
C GLY A 319 -13.32 -1.41 -21.92
N THR A 320 -13.94 -0.24 -21.82
CA THR A 320 -13.22 1.05 -21.85
C THR A 320 -12.58 1.35 -20.50
N ASP A 321 -11.52 2.17 -20.51
CA ASP A 321 -10.89 2.62 -19.29
C ASP A 321 -11.69 3.78 -18.67
N PRO A 322 -12.33 3.58 -17.51
CA PRO A 322 -13.10 4.65 -16.85
C PRO A 322 -12.23 5.82 -16.41
N ASP A 323 -10.91 5.65 -16.34
CA ASP A 323 -9.97 6.71 -15.95
C ASP A 323 -9.37 7.46 -17.15
N ALA A 324 -9.74 7.13 -18.39
CA ALA A 324 -9.11 7.67 -19.59
C ALA A 324 -9.04 9.21 -19.63
N ALA A 325 -10.11 9.88 -19.18
CA ALA A 325 -10.20 11.34 -19.13
C ALA A 325 -9.79 11.94 -17.77
N LEU A 326 -9.47 11.11 -16.77
CA LEU A 326 -9.25 11.57 -15.41
C LEU A 326 -7.81 12.05 -15.23
N LYS A 327 -7.59 13.37 -15.37
CA LYS A 327 -6.27 14.03 -15.26
C LYS A 327 -6.21 15.16 -14.24
N TYR A 328 -7.28 15.94 -14.12
CA TYR A 328 -7.39 17.17 -13.29
C TYR A 328 -6.49 18.34 -13.69
N ALA A 329 -5.71 18.23 -14.76
CA ALA A 329 -4.83 19.30 -15.24
C ALA A 329 -5.62 20.54 -15.71
N ASP A 330 -6.84 20.33 -16.17
CA ASP A 330 -7.83 21.31 -16.63
C ASP A 330 -8.76 21.81 -15.53
N ASP A 331 -8.67 21.25 -14.31
CA ASP A 331 -9.50 21.62 -13.16
C ASP A 331 -8.64 21.87 -11.89
N PRO A 332 -7.57 22.69 -11.94
CA PRO A 332 -6.60 22.84 -10.84
C PRO A 332 -7.17 23.44 -9.54
N ASP A 333 -8.32 24.11 -9.64
CA ASP A 333 -9.03 24.73 -8.53
C ASP A 333 -10.25 23.93 -8.04
N GLY A 334 -10.58 22.82 -8.73
CA GLY A 334 -11.59 21.87 -8.28
C GLY A 334 -13.03 22.33 -8.43
N TRP A 335 -13.34 23.06 -9.50
CA TRP A 335 -14.68 23.53 -9.83
C TRP A 335 -15.59 22.40 -10.33
N HIS A 336 -15.00 21.41 -11.02
CA HIS A 336 -15.74 20.23 -11.50
C HIS A 336 -15.62 19.06 -10.53
N THR A 337 -14.37 18.74 -10.12
CA THR A 337 -14.09 17.72 -9.12
C THR A 337 -13.52 18.40 -7.88
N PRO A 338 -14.28 18.50 -6.77
CA PRO A 338 -13.83 19.22 -5.59
C PRO A 338 -12.44 18.78 -5.11
N LEU A 339 -11.63 19.72 -4.65
CA LEU A 339 -10.26 19.44 -4.16
C LEU A 339 -10.25 18.47 -2.97
N PHE A 340 -11.33 18.45 -2.17
CA PHE A 340 -11.49 17.51 -1.05
C PHE A 340 -12.03 16.14 -1.48
N ALA A 341 -12.42 15.93 -2.74
CA ALA A 341 -13.03 14.68 -3.18
C ALA A 341 -12.09 13.49 -2.94
N HIS A 342 -12.62 12.39 -2.42
CA HIS A 342 -11.85 11.25 -1.95
C HIS A 342 -10.82 10.72 -2.95
N ILE A 343 -11.23 10.45 -4.19
CA ILE A 343 -10.31 9.94 -5.22
C ILE A 343 -9.28 10.98 -5.69
N ARG A 344 -9.56 12.27 -5.50
CA ARG A 344 -8.65 13.36 -5.87
C ARG A 344 -7.64 13.62 -4.76
N LYS A 345 -8.06 13.58 -3.49
CA LYS A 345 -7.18 13.55 -2.31
C LYS A 345 -6.23 12.36 -2.37
N GLY A 346 -6.74 11.16 -2.64
CA GLY A 346 -5.94 9.94 -2.70
C GLY A 346 -5.03 9.83 -3.93
N ASN A 347 -5.37 10.48 -5.04
CA ASN A 347 -4.52 10.59 -6.23
C ASN A 347 -4.81 11.90 -6.99
N PRO A 348 -4.04 12.97 -6.73
CA PRO A 348 -4.21 14.27 -7.39
C PRO A 348 -3.85 14.32 -8.88
N ARG A 349 -3.22 13.26 -9.40
CA ARG A 349 -2.81 13.11 -10.81
C ARG A 349 -2.03 14.32 -11.34
N ASP A 350 -2.39 14.82 -12.52
CA ASP A 350 -1.73 15.94 -13.20
C ASP A 350 -2.25 17.31 -12.70
N GLY A 351 -3.19 17.32 -11.75
CA GLY A 351 -3.83 18.55 -11.26
C GLY A 351 -3.33 19.04 -9.90
N LEU A 352 -2.23 18.48 -9.35
CA LEU A 352 -1.72 18.92 -8.06
C LEU A 352 -0.92 20.21 -8.17
N VAL A 353 -1.53 21.32 -7.76
CA VAL A 353 -0.84 22.60 -7.60
C VAL A 353 -0.47 22.80 -6.13
N LEU A 354 0.84 22.86 -5.83
CA LEU A 354 1.35 23.11 -4.48
C LEU A 354 1.36 24.60 -4.09
N VAL A 355 1.44 25.48 -5.09
CA VAL A 355 1.45 26.93 -4.88
C VAL A 355 0.49 27.53 -5.89
N PRO A 356 -0.64 28.14 -5.48
CA PRO A 356 -1.57 28.76 -6.40
C PRO A 356 -0.87 29.71 -7.39
N GLY A 357 -1.28 29.67 -8.66
CA GLY A 357 -0.64 30.42 -9.74
C GLY A 357 0.66 29.82 -10.29
N ARG A 358 1.13 28.68 -9.77
CA ARG A 358 2.22 27.89 -10.36
C ARG A 358 1.69 26.67 -11.13
N PRO A 359 2.46 26.14 -12.10
CA PRO A 359 2.10 24.91 -12.80
C PRO A 359 1.92 23.72 -11.83
N PRO A 360 1.04 22.75 -12.16
CA PRO A 360 0.93 21.51 -11.41
C PRO A 360 2.25 20.72 -11.38
N LEU A 361 2.41 19.88 -10.36
CA LEU A 361 3.48 18.88 -10.33
C LEU A 361 3.31 17.84 -11.43
N ALA A 362 4.42 17.32 -11.94
CA ALA A 362 4.36 16.20 -12.86
C ALA A 362 3.83 14.96 -12.12
N ALA A 363 2.87 14.23 -12.71
CA ALA A 363 2.33 13.03 -12.07
C ALA A 363 3.38 11.94 -11.77
N ALA A 364 4.49 11.92 -12.51
CA ALA A 364 5.61 11.03 -12.24
C ALA A 364 6.24 11.26 -10.85
N ASP A 365 6.22 12.51 -10.36
CA ASP A 365 6.75 12.85 -9.03
C ASP A 365 5.84 12.33 -7.90
N LEU A 366 4.59 12.00 -8.24
CA LEU A 366 3.60 11.44 -7.31
C LEU A 366 3.57 9.91 -7.33
N ASP A 367 4.25 9.27 -8.28
CA ASP A 367 4.24 7.81 -8.42
C ASP A 367 4.82 7.12 -7.16
N GLY A 368 5.72 7.78 -6.42
CA GLY A 368 6.24 7.33 -5.12
C GLY A 368 5.24 7.34 -3.95
N ARG A 369 4.00 7.77 -4.18
CA ARG A 369 2.91 7.78 -3.18
C ARG A 369 1.87 6.71 -3.43
N ARG A 370 2.00 5.95 -4.54
CA ARG A 370 0.95 5.03 -4.99
C ARG A 370 0.91 3.79 -4.11
N ILE A 371 -0.29 3.29 -3.83
CA ILE A 371 -0.50 2.00 -3.15
C ILE A 371 -1.36 1.09 -4.03
N ILE A 372 -1.23 -0.22 -3.84
CA ILE A 372 -2.15 -1.20 -4.41
C ILE A 372 -3.24 -1.51 -3.39
N ARG A 373 -4.51 -1.52 -3.79
CA ARG A 373 -5.65 -1.85 -2.91
C ARG A 373 -6.29 -3.18 -3.30
N ARG A 374 -6.64 -3.99 -2.30
CA ARG A 374 -7.38 -5.26 -2.40
C ARG A 374 -8.55 -5.29 -1.41
N GLY A 375 -9.21 -4.14 -1.24
CA GLY A 375 -10.34 -4.01 -0.34
C GLY A 375 -11.51 -4.91 -0.74
N ILE A 376 -12.28 -5.37 0.25
CA ILE A 376 -13.48 -6.16 0.03
C ILE A 376 -14.53 -5.87 1.13
N PRO A 377 -15.83 -5.73 0.79
CA PRO A 377 -16.86 -5.45 1.78
C PRO A 377 -17.04 -6.60 2.80
N PHE A 378 -17.52 -6.27 3.99
CA PHE A 378 -18.00 -7.23 4.98
C PHE A 378 -19.40 -6.87 5.46
N GLY A 379 -20.14 -7.85 5.96
CA GLY A 379 -21.49 -7.66 6.47
C GLY A 379 -22.57 -7.52 5.39
N PRO A 380 -23.85 -7.59 5.77
CA PRO A 380 -24.97 -7.47 4.83
C PRO A 380 -25.14 -6.04 4.33
N ALA A 381 -25.60 -5.90 3.08
CA ALA A 381 -26.01 -4.62 2.51
C ALA A 381 -27.15 -4.00 3.35
N TYR A 382 -27.18 -2.68 3.44
CA TYR A 382 -28.26 -1.95 4.10
C TYR A 382 -29.47 -1.84 3.17
N ASP A 383 -30.65 -2.24 3.64
CA ASP A 383 -31.91 -2.09 2.92
C ASP A 383 -32.65 -0.85 3.42
N PHE A 384 -32.83 0.15 2.54
CA PHE A 384 -33.52 1.39 2.89
C PHE A 384 -35.03 1.23 3.06
N ASP A 385 -35.61 0.14 2.56
CA ASP A 385 -37.05 -0.12 2.65
C ASP A 385 -37.44 -0.86 3.93
N ARG A 386 -36.45 -1.34 4.70
CA ARG A 386 -36.66 -2.09 5.94
C ARG A 386 -36.34 -1.24 7.19
N PRO A 387 -37.05 -1.40 8.33
CA PRO A 387 -36.81 -0.59 9.53
C PRO A 387 -35.37 -0.67 10.04
N ALA A 388 -34.82 0.47 10.48
CA ALA A 388 -33.42 0.58 10.91
C ALA A 388 -33.07 -0.36 12.08
N GLY A 389 -33.94 -0.45 13.10
CA GLY A 389 -33.75 -1.31 14.28
C GLY A 389 -33.76 -2.81 13.97
N GLU A 390 -34.12 -3.22 12.76
CA GLU A 390 -34.10 -4.63 12.35
C GLU A 390 -32.85 -5.01 11.54
N GLN A 391 -31.89 -4.09 11.37
CA GLN A 391 -30.73 -4.23 10.50
C GLN A 391 -29.40 -3.83 11.19
N GLU A 392 -29.29 -4.07 12.50
CA GLU A 392 -28.14 -3.65 13.32
C GLU A 392 -26.82 -4.42 13.07
N ALA A 393 -26.72 -5.21 12.00
CA ALA A 393 -25.52 -5.97 11.69
C ALA A 393 -24.34 -5.04 11.30
N PRO A 394 -23.12 -5.29 11.83
CA PRO A 394 -21.92 -4.57 11.40
C PRO A 394 -21.67 -4.74 9.91
N ARG A 395 -21.31 -3.64 9.25
CA ARG A 395 -21.00 -3.61 7.83
C ARG A 395 -19.89 -2.62 7.53
N GLY A 396 -19.19 -2.85 6.42
CA GLY A 396 -18.17 -1.92 5.98
C GLY A 396 -17.18 -2.55 5.01
N LEU A 397 -15.95 -2.04 5.02
CA LEU A 397 -14.88 -2.46 4.13
C LEU A 397 -13.70 -3.02 4.92
N VAL A 398 -13.23 -4.20 4.53
CA VAL A 398 -11.89 -4.65 4.90
C VAL A 398 -10.93 -4.06 3.89
N PHE A 399 -10.24 -2.98 4.26
CA PHE A 399 -9.19 -2.41 3.45
C PHE A 399 -7.93 -3.28 3.56
N VAL A 400 -7.38 -3.68 2.41
CA VAL A 400 -6.07 -4.30 2.31
C VAL A 400 -5.23 -3.49 1.33
N GLY A 401 -4.07 -3.01 1.77
CA GLY A 401 -3.13 -2.22 0.98
C GLY A 401 -1.75 -2.86 0.90
N TYR A 402 -1.08 -2.74 -0.25
CA TYR A 402 0.30 -3.20 -0.45
C TYR A 402 1.22 -2.07 -0.93
N GLN A 403 2.40 -1.98 -0.31
CA GLN A 403 3.43 -0.98 -0.59
C GLN A 403 4.82 -1.45 -0.15
N ALA A 404 5.87 -0.86 -0.70
CA ALA A 404 7.25 -1.14 -0.28
C ALA A 404 7.71 -0.26 0.90
N ASP A 405 7.03 0.87 1.16
CA ASP A 405 7.36 1.81 2.23
C ASP A 405 6.08 2.33 2.91
N LEU A 406 5.86 1.92 4.17
CA LEU A 406 4.67 2.33 4.94
C LEU A 406 4.62 3.84 5.13
N VAL A 407 5.76 4.46 5.45
CA VAL A 407 5.83 5.87 5.85
C VAL A 407 5.63 6.77 4.64
N GLN A 408 6.31 6.48 3.52
CA GLN A 408 6.25 7.32 2.33
C GLN A 408 4.96 7.14 1.51
N GLN A 409 4.23 6.05 1.73
CA GLN A 409 3.02 5.72 0.96
C GLN A 409 1.79 5.75 1.87
N PHE A 410 1.43 4.65 2.55
CA PHE A 410 0.18 4.57 3.30
C PHE A 410 0.02 5.67 4.38
N GLU A 411 1.04 5.86 5.22
CA GLU A 411 0.98 6.87 6.28
C GLU A 411 1.01 8.28 5.71
N PHE A 412 1.83 8.53 4.69
CA PHE A 412 1.87 9.83 4.02
C PHE A 412 0.52 10.18 3.39
N LEU A 413 -0.06 9.27 2.60
CA LEU A 413 -1.38 9.47 1.99
C LEU A 413 -2.42 9.79 3.06
N THR A 414 -2.47 8.99 4.12
CA THR A 414 -3.45 9.16 5.19
C THR A 414 -3.24 10.49 5.93
N LYS A 415 -2.02 10.77 6.39
CA LYS A 415 -1.71 11.93 7.21
C LYS A 415 -1.71 13.25 6.44
N ARG A 416 -1.05 13.28 5.28
CA ARG A 416 -0.73 14.50 4.54
C ARG A 416 -1.74 14.84 3.46
N TRP A 417 -2.52 13.88 2.97
CA TRP A 417 -3.52 14.13 1.93
C TRP A 417 -4.94 13.97 2.48
N ILE A 418 -5.28 12.78 2.97
CA ILE A 418 -6.64 12.44 3.41
C ILE A 418 -7.04 13.27 4.64
N ASN A 419 -6.22 13.28 5.68
CA ASN A 419 -6.54 13.93 6.95
C ASN A 419 -6.22 15.43 6.99
N ASP A 420 -5.34 15.90 6.10
CA ASP A 420 -4.85 17.28 6.14
C ASP A 420 -5.88 18.24 5.54
N VAL A 421 -6.39 19.13 6.40
CA VAL A 421 -7.37 20.16 6.02
C VAL A 421 -6.79 21.23 5.11
N ASP A 422 -5.46 21.39 5.10
CA ASP A 422 -4.77 22.34 4.24
C ASP A 422 -4.30 21.69 2.94
N PHE A 423 -4.54 20.40 2.68
CA PHE A 423 -4.09 19.79 1.41
C PHE A 423 -5.15 19.91 0.29
N PRO A 424 -4.80 20.30 -0.95
CA PRO A 424 -3.52 20.88 -1.38
C PRO A 424 -3.20 22.22 -0.69
N PRO A 425 -1.91 22.50 -0.38
CA PRO A 425 -1.49 23.60 0.47
C PRO A 425 -1.81 24.99 -0.09
N ALA A 426 -1.77 25.98 0.81
CA ALA A 426 -1.82 27.41 0.50
C ALA A 426 -3.11 27.84 -0.22
N ARG A 427 -4.23 27.19 0.08
CA ARG A 427 -5.56 27.57 -0.43
C ARG A 427 -6.27 28.52 0.54
N ASN A 428 -6.97 29.51 0.02
CA ASN A 428 -7.77 30.43 0.80
C ASN A 428 -9.13 30.67 0.13
N PRO A 429 -10.25 30.19 0.71
CA PRO A 429 -10.34 29.44 1.97
C PRO A 429 -9.70 28.03 1.89
N ARG A 430 -9.43 27.41 3.05
CA ARG A 430 -8.83 26.07 3.14
C ARG A 430 -9.75 25.00 2.55
N VAL A 431 -9.16 23.96 1.95
CA VAL A 431 -9.91 22.90 1.25
C VAL A 431 -10.74 22.05 2.19
N GLY A 432 -10.19 21.69 3.36
CA GLY A 432 -10.79 20.72 4.29
C GLY A 432 -10.27 19.29 4.08
N ALA A 433 -10.57 18.41 5.02
CA ALA A 433 -10.17 17.01 4.94
C ALA A 433 -11.05 16.23 3.96
N ASP A 434 -10.61 15.02 3.62
CA ASP A 434 -11.41 14.05 2.88
C ASP A 434 -12.72 13.73 3.64
N PRO A 435 -13.91 13.90 3.03
CA PRO A 435 -15.19 13.71 3.70
C PRO A 435 -15.61 12.23 3.85
N VAL A 436 -14.89 11.29 3.23
CA VAL A 436 -15.15 9.84 3.32
C VAL A 436 -14.36 9.23 4.47
N LEU A 437 -13.03 9.45 4.49
CA LEU A 437 -12.12 8.80 5.44
C LEU A 437 -11.48 9.75 6.45
N GLY A 438 -11.48 11.05 6.17
CA GLY A 438 -10.81 12.04 7.00
C GLY A 438 -11.48 12.25 8.37
N PRO A 439 -10.85 13.07 9.23
CA PRO A 439 -11.52 13.59 10.42
C PRO A 439 -12.69 14.51 10.03
N GLU A 440 -13.62 14.67 10.97
CA GLU A 440 -14.66 15.69 10.84
C GLU A 440 -14.03 17.07 10.68
N SER A 441 -14.40 17.77 9.60
CA SER A 441 -13.87 19.10 9.31
C SER A 441 -14.82 19.89 8.39
N PRO A 442 -14.77 21.24 8.46
CA PRO A 442 -15.34 22.05 7.40
C PRO A 442 -14.51 21.87 6.12
N VAL A 443 -15.20 21.79 4.98
CA VAL A 443 -14.61 21.76 3.65
C VAL A 443 -15.13 22.92 2.82
N THR A 444 -14.32 23.37 1.86
CA THR A 444 -14.70 24.40 0.91
C THR A 444 -15.23 23.75 -0.37
N PHE A 445 -16.52 23.93 -0.61
CA PHE A 445 -17.21 23.51 -1.83
C PHE A 445 -17.19 24.64 -2.85
N GLU A 446 -16.24 24.57 -3.78
CA GLU A 446 -16.10 25.51 -4.89
C GLU A 446 -17.07 25.18 -6.02
N THR A 447 -17.75 26.20 -6.55
CA THR A 447 -18.62 26.11 -7.72
C THR A 447 -18.46 27.33 -8.60
N GLU A 448 -18.73 27.17 -9.90
CA GLU A 448 -18.88 28.32 -10.79
C GLU A 448 -20.10 29.17 -10.40
N SER A 449 -19.98 30.48 -10.61
CA SER A 449 -21.01 31.47 -10.37
C SER A 449 -20.93 32.60 -11.41
N ALA A 450 -21.98 33.41 -11.52
CA ALA A 450 -22.03 34.52 -12.48
C ALA A 450 -20.92 35.58 -12.30
N THR A 451 -20.28 35.62 -11.13
CA THR A 451 -19.23 36.60 -10.79
C THR A 451 -17.83 35.98 -10.66
N GLY A 452 -17.64 34.72 -11.10
CA GLY A 452 -16.42 33.95 -10.88
C GLY A 452 -16.70 32.69 -10.08
N SER A 453 -15.88 32.35 -9.08
CA SER A 453 -16.14 31.20 -8.21
C SER A 453 -16.99 31.58 -6.98
N ARG A 454 -17.73 30.60 -6.47
CA ARG A 454 -18.41 30.63 -5.17
C ARG A 454 -17.85 29.54 -4.28
N ALA A 455 -17.30 29.95 -3.15
CA ALA A 455 -16.90 29.07 -2.05
C ALA A 455 -18.07 28.91 -1.06
N THR A 456 -18.59 27.68 -0.91
CA THR A 456 -19.58 27.34 0.14
C THR A 456 -18.94 26.43 1.18
N THR A 457 -18.94 26.85 2.45
CA THR A 457 -18.45 25.98 3.52
C THR A 457 -19.49 24.92 3.88
N LEU A 458 -19.07 23.65 3.90
CA LEU A 458 -19.88 22.51 4.30
C LEU A 458 -19.16 21.74 5.41
N GLY A 459 -19.87 21.27 6.44
CA GLY A 459 -19.29 20.37 7.46
C GLY A 459 -19.59 18.90 7.15
N PHE A 460 -18.63 18.00 7.24
CA PHE A 460 -18.86 16.57 7.03
C PHE A 460 -18.48 15.78 8.28
N GLY A 461 -19.43 15.02 8.84
CA GLY A 461 -19.19 14.07 9.91
C GLY A 461 -18.48 12.81 9.40
N ARG A 462 -17.97 12.01 10.34
CA ARG A 462 -17.23 10.77 10.04
C ARG A 462 -18.19 9.57 10.01
N PHE A 463 -18.43 9.02 8.82
CA PHE A 463 -19.25 7.80 8.64
C PHE A 463 -18.43 6.54 8.37
N VAL A 464 -17.10 6.65 8.42
CA VAL A 464 -16.19 5.52 8.38
C VAL A 464 -15.42 5.47 9.69
N ARG A 465 -15.58 4.36 10.43
CA ARG A 465 -14.91 4.13 11.71
C ARG A 465 -13.90 2.99 11.60
N THR A 466 -12.71 3.21 12.12
CA THR A 466 -11.69 2.16 12.22
C THR A 466 -12.00 1.27 13.42
N GLU A 467 -12.24 -0.02 13.19
CA GLU A 467 -12.51 -1.02 14.24
C GLU A 467 -11.36 -2.03 14.37
N GLY A 468 -10.22 -1.77 13.74
CA GLY A 468 -9.04 -2.62 13.83
C GLY A 468 -8.07 -2.35 12.70
N ALA A 469 -6.78 -2.41 12.99
CA ALA A 469 -5.74 -2.19 12.00
C ALA A 469 -4.49 -3.03 12.27
N LEU A 470 -3.82 -3.47 11.21
CA LEU A 470 -2.52 -4.17 11.30
C LEU A 470 -1.55 -3.64 10.26
N TYR A 471 -0.29 -3.55 10.66
CA TYR A 471 0.84 -3.58 9.74
C TYR A 471 1.42 -4.99 9.74
N ALA A 472 1.39 -5.62 8.58
CA ALA A 472 1.98 -6.92 8.33
C ALA A 472 2.99 -6.81 7.17
N PHE A 473 3.75 -7.86 6.94
CA PHE A 473 4.66 -8.00 5.81
C PHE A 473 4.36 -9.31 5.11
N THR A 474 4.08 -9.25 3.80
CA THR A 474 3.85 -10.40 2.94
C THR A 474 5.19 -10.84 2.35
N PRO A 475 5.87 -11.84 2.92
CA PRO A 475 7.23 -12.17 2.52
C PRO A 475 7.25 -12.99 1.22
N SER A 476 8.39 -13.01 0.55
CA SER A 476 8.61 -13.93 -0.57
C SER A 476 8.65 -15.39 -0.08
N LEU A 477 8.32 -16.33 -0.95
CA LEU A 477 8.38 -17.76 -0.64
C LEU A 477 9.78 -18.21 -0.15
N PRO A 478 10.91 -17.77 -0.75
CA PRO A 478 12.23 -18.03 -0.20
C PRO A 478 12.39 -17.61 1.27
N THR A 479 11.93 -16.41 1.63
CA THR A 479 11.95 -15.92 3.02
C THR A 479 11.10 -16.79 3.94
N LEU A 480 9.89 -17.18 3.51
CA LEU A 480 9.03 -18.06 4.31
C LEU A 480 9.64 -19.45 4.52
N ARG A 481 10.33 -20.01 3.51
CA ARG A 481 11.07 -21.28 3.64
C ARG A 481 12.23 -21.15 4.64
N ALA A 482 12.96 -20.03 4.63
CA ALA A 482 14.01 -19.76 5.60
C ALA A 482 13.44 -19.63 7.02
N LEU A 483 12.34 -18.90 7.19
CA LEU A 483 11.65 -18.74 8.47
C LEU A 483 11.11 -20.06 9.03
N ALA A 484 10.61 -20.96 8.17
CA ALA A 484 10.21 -22.31 8.58
C ALA A 484 11.39 -23.12 9.18
N GLN A 485 12.63 -22.74 8.87
CA GLN A 485 13.85 -23.31 9.46
C GLN A 485 14.42 -22.46 10.61
N GLY A 486 13.73 -21.37 11.01
CA GLY A 486 14.19 -20.43 12.03
C GLY A 486 15.34 -19.53 11.58
N LYS A 487 15.51 -19.36 10.26
CA LYS A 487 16.56 -18.54 9.66
C LYS A 487 15.97 -17.25 9.11
N LEU A 488 16.69 -16.15 9.32
CA LEU A 488 16.37 -14.85 8.75
C LEU A 488 17.67 -14.07 8.50
N ASP A 489 17.94 -13.70 7.25
CA ASP A 489 19.12 -12.92 6.90
C ASP A 489 18.87 -11.44 7.18
N ARG A 490 19.44 -10.94 8.28
CA ARG A 490 19.30 -9.56 8.75
C ARG A 490 20.33 -8.60 8.15
N SER A 491 21.14 -9.06 7.18
CA SER A 491 22.04 -8.20 6.43
C SER A 491 21.23 -7.12 5.73
N LEU A 492 21.65 -5.86 5.80
CA LEU A 492 21.01 -4.82 5.02
C LEU A 492 21.42 -4.98 3.56
N GLU A 493 20.44 -5.13 2.69
CA GLU A 493 20.70 -5.21 1.26
C GLU A 493 20.69 -3.83 0.64
N VAL A 494 21.81 -3.49 0.01
CA VAL A 494 21.93 -2.30 -0.82
C VAL A 494 21.70 -2.71 -2.25
N HIS A 495 20.52 -2.39 -2.74
CA HIS A 495 20.12 -2.69 -4.10
C HIS A 495 20.74 -1.72 -5.09
N ARG A 496 20.77 -2.11 -6.35
CA ARG A 496 21.40 -1.32 -7.41
C ARG A 496 20.66 -0.03 -7.70
N GLY A 497 21.41 1.00 -8.06
CA GLY A 497 20.93 2.38 -8.17
C GLY A 497 20.70 3.04 -6.80
N THR A 498 21.10 2.41 -5.69
CA THR A 498 21.11 3.09 -4.39
C THR A 498 22.24 4.11 -4.39
N VAL A 499 21.92 5.32 -3.94
CA VAL A 499 22.84 6.43 -3.76
C VAL A 499 22.79 6.83 -2.29
N LEU A 500 23.92 6.72 -1.61
CA LEU A 500 24.14 7.28 -0.28
C LEU A 500 24.73 8.68 -0.44
N ARG A 501 24.21 9.64 0.33
CA ARG A 501 24.72 11.01 0.43
C ARG A 501 25.31 11.25 1.81
N ALA A 502 26.06 12.34 1.93
CA ALA A 502 26.56 12.82 3.21
C ALA A 502 25.46 12.80 4.30
N GLY A 503 25.73 12.08 5.39
CA GLY A 503 24.80 11.87 6.51
C GLY A 503 23.97 10.59 6.42
N ASP A 504 23.91 9.91 5.28
CA ASP A 504 23.18 8.64 5.15
C ASP A 504 23.92 7.52 5.90
N VAL A 505 23.15 6.74 6.67
CA VAL A 505 23.63 5.64 7.49
C VAL A 505 22.84 4.36 7.17
N LEU A 506 23.57 3.27 6.91
CA LEU A 506 23.04 1.92 6.84
C LEU A 506 23.43 1.18 8.12
N ASP A 507 22.49 1.06 9.05
CA ASP A 507 22.70 0.51 10.37
C ASP A 507 22.35 -0.99 10.44
N ALA A 508 23.37 -1.84 10.36
CA ALA A 508 23.25 -3.28 10.52
C ALA A 508 23.38 -3.74 11.99
N GLY A 509 23.19 -2.82 12.94
CA GLY A 509 23.19 -3.05 14.38
C GLY A 509 24.60 -3.04 14.96
N SER A 510 25.39 -4.07 14.63
CA SER A 510 26.79 -4.18 15.09
C SER A 510 27.75 -3.29 14.31
N VAL A 511 27.39 -2.92 13.07
CA VAL A 511 28.17 -2.04 12.21
C VAL A 511 27.27 -1.07 11.45
N ARG A 512 27.85 0.07 11.09
CA ARG A 512 27.20 1.14 10.34
C ARG A 512 28.05 1.52 9.13
N LEU A 513 27.51 1.35 7.93
CA LEU A 513 28.10 1.92 6.72
C LEU A 513 27.55 3.33 6.55
N THR A 514 28.43 4.33 6.61
CA THR A 514 28.05 5.75 6.63
C THR A 514 28.84 6.52 5.59
N LEU A 515 28.15 7.35 4.80
CA LEU A 515 28.84 8.41 4.07
C LEU A 515 28.86 9.65 4.96
N LYS A 516 30.02 9.97 5.53
CA LYS A 516 30.18 11.08 6.48
C LYS A 516 29.94 12.44 5.81
N ALA A 517 29.68 13.45 6.63
CA ALA A 517 29.53 14.83 6.18
C ALA A 517 30.79 15.39 5.51
N ASP A 518 31.96 14.86 5.86
CA ASP A 518 33.25 15.20 5.25
C ASP A 518 33.49 14.53 3.89
N GLY A 519 32.54 13.71 3.40
CA GLY A 519 32.62 13.06 2.10
C GLY A 519 33.21 11.65 2.12
N ASP A 520 33.70 11.16 3.26
CA ASP A 520 34.30 9.82 3.31
C ASP A 520 33.27 8.71 3.60
N LEU A 521 33.32 7.64 2.79
CA LEU A 521 32.52 6.43 3.03
C LEU A 521 33.25 5.51 4.00
N VAL A 522 32.66 5.26 5.16
CA VAL A 522 33.28 4.50 6.25
C VAL A 522 32.39 3.39 6.77
N LEU A 523 33.02 2.30 7.18
CA LEU A 523 32.40 1.27 8.01
C LEU A 523 32.83 1.50 9.46
N LEU A 524 31.86 1.70 10.34
CA LEU A 524 32.08 1.90 11.77
C LEU A 524 31.50 0.74 12.55
N ASP A 525 32.10 0.39 13.69
CA ASP A 525 31.46 -0.48 14.67
C ASP A 525 30.33 0.25 15.43
N GLN A 526 29.68 -0.47 16.34
CA GLN A 526 28.62 0.07 17.18
C GLN A 526 29.11 1.21 18.10
N ALA A 527 30.37 1.17 18.57
CA ALA A 527 30.97 2.20 19.40
C ALA A 527 31.40 3.44 18.59
N GLY A 528 31.40 3.36 17.25
CA GLY A 528 31.85 4.41 16.35
C GLY A 528 33.33 4.31 15.97
N SER A 529 34.01 3.21 16.31
CA SER A 529 35.39 2.96 15.89
C SER A 529 35.44 2.65 14.40
N LEU A 530 36.44 3.18 13.71
CA LEU A 530 36.66 2.96 12.28
C LEU A 530 37.13 1.53 12.00
N LEU A 531 36.37 0.80 11.18
CA LEU A 531 36.74 -0.54 10.69
C LEU A 531 37.32 -0.50 9.28
N TRP A 532 36.82 0.40 8.44
CA TRP A 532 37.26 0.59 7.07
C TRP A 532 36.89 2.00 6.54
N SER A 533 37.69 2.55 5.64
CA SER A 533 37.46 3.85 4.99
C SER A 533 37.82 3.78 3.49
N ALA A 534 37.07 4.51 2.67
CA ALA A 534 37.37 4.72 1.26
C ALA A 534 38.52 5.73 1.01
N GLY A 535 38.89 6.53 2.02
CA GLY A 535 39.95 7.53 1.93
C GLY A 535 39.56 8.75 1.10
N THR A 536 38.28 9.15 1.15
CA THR A 536 37.68 10.17 0.27
C THR A 536 37.29 11.47 0.99
N GLU A 537 37.84 11.67 2.19
CA GLU A 537 37.62 12.87 3.01
C GLU A 537 37.95 14.16 2.24
N GLY A 538 37.09 15.17 2.39
CA GLY A 538 37.21 16.49 1.77
C GLY A 538 36.86 16.55 0.28
N THR A 539 36.68 15.41 -0.38
CA THR A 539 36.47 15.36 -1.85
C THR A 539 35.25 14.54 -2.27
N GLY A 540 34.84 13.56 -1.47
CA GLY A 540 33.65 12.74 -1.73
C GLY A 540 32.34 13.49 -1.55
N ASN A 541 31.34 13.11 -2.34
CA ASN A 541 30.01 13.73 -2.36
C ASN A 541 28.88 12.69 -2.26
N GLU A 542 29.00 11.58 -2.98
CA GLU A 542 28.03 10.49 -2.95
C GLU A 542 28.70 9.13 -3.12
N ALA A 543 28.07 8.09 -2.56
CA ALA A 543 28.44 6.71 -2.81
C ALA A 543 27.32 6.00 -3.58
N VAL A 544 27.65 5.34 -4.67
CA VAL A 544 26.69 4.75 -5.60
C VAL A 544 26.98 3.27 -5.77
N PHE A 545 25.97 2.43 -5.50
CA PHE A 545 26.00 1.02 -5.93
C PHE A 545 25.28 0.90 -7.27
N SER A 546 26.03 0.79 -8.35
CA SER A 546 25.54 0.92 -9.72
C SER A 546 24.83 -0.34 -10.26
N ALA A 547 24.18 -0.20 -11.42
CA ALA A 547 23.43 -1.27 -12.06
C ALA A 547 24.29 -2.47 -12.51
N ASP A 548 25.58 -2.23 -12.77
CA ASP A 548 26.59 -3.20 -13.15
C ASP A 548 27.38 -3.76 -11.95
N GLY A 549 26.93 -3.50 -10.72
CA GLY A 549 27.46 -4.17 -9.53
C GLY A 549 28.69 -3.53 -8.90
N GLU A 550 29.02 -2.29 -9.27
CA GLU A 550 30.16 -1.55 -8.69
C GLU A 550 29.70 -0.64 -7.54
N LEU A 551 30.44 -0.63 -6.43
CA LEU A 551 30.34 0.42 -5.42
C LEU A 551 31.41 1.48 -5.72
N THR A 552 30.98 2.72 -5.91
CA THR A 552 31.89 3.86 -6.15
C THR A 552 31.62 5.00 -5.17
N VAL A 553 32.66 5.73 -4.79
CA VAL A 553 32.54 7.05 -4.16
C VAL A 553 32.91 8.09 -5.21
N ARG A 554 32.03 9.08 -5.41
CA ARG A 554 32.17 10.10 -6.45
C ARG A 554 32.25 11.49 -5.84
N GLY A 555 33.06 12.35 -6.46
CA GLY A 555 33.13 13.78 -6.14
C GLY A 555 31.95 14.56 -6.72
N ALA A 556 31.86 15.86 -6.38
CA ALA A 556 30.73 16.71 -6.78
C ALA A 556 30.55 16.87 -8.30
N SER A 557 31.62 16.74 -9.08
CA SER A 557 31.60 16.76 -10.55
C SER A 557 31.30 15.38 -11.17
N GLY A 558 31.06 14.35 -10.36
CA GLY A 558 30.86 12.97 -10.80
C GLY A 558 32.16 12.18 -11.02
N THR A 559 33.33 12.76 -10.73
CA THR A 559 34.62 12.06 -10.81
C THR A 559 34.65 10.87 -9.84
N ASN A 560 35.09 9.71 -10.31
CA ASN A 560 35.27 8.54 -9.46
C ASN A 560 36.51 8.71 -8.57
N LEU A 561 36.34 8.67 -7.25
CA LEU A 561 37.40 8.86 -6.26
C LEU A 561 37.86 7.54 -5.65
N TRP A 562 36.94 6.57 -5.55
CA TRP A 562 37.20 5.23 -5.05
C TRP A 562 36.25 4.23 -5.70
N SER A 563 36.72 3.00 -5.95
CA SER A 563 35.93 1.91 -6.53
C SER A 563 36.21 0.57 -5.84
N SER A 564 35.17 -0.26 -5.71
CA SER A 564 35.27 -1.65 -5.27
C SER A 564 35.91 -2.59 -6.31
N GLY A 565 36.04 -2.16 -7.57
CA GLY A 565 36.57 -2.97 -8.67
C GLY A 565 35.62 -4.08 -9.13
N THR A 566 34.31 -3.96 -8.85
CA THR A 566 33.31 -5.02 -9.10
C THR A 566 32.38 -4.72 -10.28
N ALA A 567 32.76 -3.81 -11.17
CA ALA A 567 32.03 -3.48 -12.39
C ALA A 567 31.88 -4.69 -13.33
N GLY A 568 30.83 -4.68 -14.16
CA GLY A 568 30.53 -5.76 -15.11
C GLY A 568 29.77 -6.95 -14.53
N HIS A 569 29.28 -6.84 -13.30
CA HIS A 569 28.46 -7.84 -12.61
C HIS A 569 27.03 -7.33 -12.38
N PRO A 570 26.18 -7.25 -13.42
CA PRO A 570 24.75 -6.93 -13.30
C PRO A 570 23.95 -8.07 -12.63
N GLY A 571 24.61 -8.99 -11.93
CA GLY A 571 24.03 -9.96 -11.00
C GLY A 571 24.26 -9.56 -9.54
N ALA A 572 25.19 -8.64 -9.27
CA ALA A 572 25.71 -8.44 -7.92
C ALA A 572 24.73 -7.78 -6.95
N ARG A 573 24.88 -8.13 -5.68
CA ARG A 573 24.17 -7.56 -4.52
C ARG A 573 25.21 -7.11 -3.50
N MET A 574 24.99 -5.96 -2.88
CA MET A 574 25.82 -5.51 -1.77
C MET A 574 25.09 -5.72 -0.46
N LEU A 575 25.77 -6.31 0.52
CA LEU A 575 25.22 -6.58 1.85
C LEU A 575 26.09 -5.88 2.91
N VAL A 576 25.45 -5.14 3.82
CA VAL A 576 26.05 -4.71 5.09
C VAL A 576 25.62 -5.73 6.14
N ARG A 577 26.56 -6.53 6.63
CA ARG A 577 26.24 -7.71 7.44
C ARG A 577 26.44 -7.43 8.92
N PRO A 578 25.53 -7.91 9.79
CA PRO A 578 25.75 -7.89 11.24
C PRO A 578 27.01 -8.65 11.71
N ALA A 579 27.68 -9.38 10.83
CA ALA A 579 28.95 -10.04 11.10
C ALA A 579 30.15 -9.06 11.18
N GLY A 580 29.96 -7.79 10.81
CA GLY A 580 31.00 -6.77 10.97
C GLY A 580 31.68 -6.34 9.68
N ASP A 581 31.07 -6.62 8.52
CA ASP A 581 31.66 -6.37 7.21
C ASP A 581 30.61 -5.97 6.16
N VAL A 582 31.11 -5.43 5.05
CA VAL A 582 30.37 -5.14 3.83
C VAL A 582 30.90 -6.07 2.75
N VAL A 583 30.01 -6.66 1.96
CA VAL A 583 30.39 -7.57 0.87
C VAL A 583 29.59 -7.26 -0.39
N VAL A 584 30.26 -7.35 -1.55
CA VAL A 584 29.61 -7.42 -2.86
C VAL A 584 29.67 -8.86 -3.34
N LEU A 585 28.50 -9.45 -3.58
CA LEU A 585 28.34 -10.85 -3.98
C LEU A 585 27.74 -10.95 -5.37
N ASP A 586 28.23 -11.88 -6.20
CA ASP A 586 27.63 -12.32 -7.46
C ASP A 586 27.25 -13.80 -7.33
N GLY A 587 25.97 -14.05 -7.08
CA GLY A 587 25.52 -15.32 -6.50
C GLY A 587 26.10 -15.50 -5.10
N ASP A 588 26.80 -16.60 -4.87
CA ASP A 588 27.51 -16.89 -3.62
C ASP A 588 28.99 -16.45 -3.64
N ARG A 589 29.49 -15.96 -4.79
CA ARG A 589 30.89 -15.54 -4.94
C ARG A 589 31.07 -14.11 -4.43
N ALA A 590 31.97 -13.93 -3.47
CA ALA A 590 32.43 -12.60 -3.07
C ALA A 590 33.33 -11.98 -4.15
N LEU A 591 32.94 -10.81 -4.63
CA LEU A 591 33.73 -9.99 -5.55
C LEU A 591 34.59 -8.97 -4.79
N TRP A 592 34.08 -8.46 -3.67
CA TRP A 592 34.77 -7.49 -2.83
C TRP A 592 34.26 -7.57 -1.39
N HIS A 593 35.11 -7.23 -0.42
CA HIS A 593 34.75 -7.12 0.99
C HIS A 593 35.50 -5.98 1.68
N ALA A 594 34.90 -5.42 2.73
CA ALA A 594 35.52 -4.46 3.64
C ALA A 594 35.07 -4.70 5.08
N GLY A 595 35.98 -4.50 6.04
CA GLY A 595 35.77 -4.86 7.44
C GLY A 595 36.05 -6.35 7.72
N GLY A 596 35.72 -6.77 8.95
CA GLY A 596 36.04 -8.09 9.49
C GLY A 596 37.30 -8.07 10.35
N GLY A 597 37.12 -8.28 11.67
CA GLY A 597 38.20 -8.80 12.50
C GLY A 597 38.55 -10.20 12.03
N HIS A 598 39.83 -10.57 12.08
CA HIS A 598 40.29 -11.92 11.74
C HIS A 598 39.38 -12.97 12.39
N VAL A 599 38.75 -13.82 11.57
CA VAL A 599 38.29 -15.12 12.06
C VAL A 599 39.55 -15.96 12.20
N GLY A 600 40.14 -15.92 13.39
CA GLY A 600 41.16 -16.88 13.82
C GLY A 600 40.57 -18.27 14.00
#